data_AF-A0A9P7GN89-F1
#
_entry.id   AF-A0A9P7GN89-F1
#
_cell.length_a   1.000
_cell.length_b   1.000
_cell.length_c   1.000
_cell.angle_alpha   90.00
_cell.angle_beta   90.00
_cell.angle_gamma   90.00
#
_symmetry.space_group_name_H-M   'P 1'
#
loop_
_entity.id
_entity.type
_entity.pdbx_description
1 polymer ?
#
loop_
_entity_poly.entity_id
_entity_poly.type
_entity_poly.pdbx_seq_one_letter_code
_entity_poly.pdbx_strand_id
1 'polypeptide(L)'
;MSRPAQPRFAAYRNALAALAARTGTPLPSLIVSFAVLHEVTAVVPLVAFFYGSRSLGIGESVVGAIVRKEDSLSSTDQDTWMKGVFRGWVEEGDAWAARVGRRYGIFGYEKRVPGASNAHTEPSPLSSHIAGDVANAIVAYGASKALLPVRVGISLYLSPAFSRTIVEPLRKTLIRPFRR
;
A
#
# COMPACT_ATOMS: atom_id res chain seq x y z
N MET A 1 34.08 -30.63 -15.07
CA MET A 1 34.36 -29.39 -14.30
C MET A 1 33.04 -28.72 -13.97
N SER A 2 32.53 -28.92 -12.75
CA SER A 2 31.27 -28.34 -12.30
C SER A 2 31.54 -26.95 -11.71
N ARG A 3 30.91 -25.90 -12.26
CA ARG A 3 30.96 -24.54 -11.71
C ARG A 3 30.40 -24.57 -10.29
N PRO A 4 31.13 -24.10 -9.25
CA PRO A 4 30.56 -24.00 -7.92
C PRO A 4 29.39 -23.02 -7.98
N ALA A 5 28.22 -23.44 -7.50
CA ALA A 5 27.06 -22.58 -7.37
C ALA A 5 27.43 -21.42 -6.44
N GLN A 6 27.63 -20.23 -7.00
CA GLN A 6 27.85 -19.06 -6.16
C GLN A 6 26.60 -18.88 -5.29
N PRO A 7 26.74 -18.78 -3.95
CA PRO A 7 25.60 -18.61 -3.09
C PRO A 7 25.01 -17.24 -3.42
N ARG A 8 23.80 -17.21 -3.99
CA ARG A 8 23.08 -15.98 -4.39
C ARG A 8 23.14 -14.87 -3.33
N PHE A 9 23.14 -15.27 -2.05
CA PHE A 9 23.31 -14.39 -0.89
C PHE A 9 24.61 -13.58 -0.87
N ALA A 10 25.73 -14.12 -1.35
CA ALA A 10 27.00 -13.40 -1.41
C ALA A 10 26.92 -12.24 -2.43
N ALA A 11 26.28 -12.44 -3.58
CA ALA A 11 26.08 -11.40 -4.57
C ALA A 11 25.21 -10.25 -4.02
N TYR A 12 24.12 -10.57 -3.32
CA TYR A 12 23.26 -9.57 -2.68
C TYR A 12 23.99 -8.78 -1.59
N ARG A 13 24.75 -9.46 -0.73
CA ARG A 13 25.55 -8.82 0.32
C ARG A 13 26.59 -7.87 -0.27
N ASN A 14 27.24 -8.27 -1.36
CA ASN A 14 28.22 -7.42 -2.05
C ASN A 14 27.57 -6.19 -2.69
N ALA A 15 26.40 -6.34 -3.31
CA ALA A 15 25.64 -5.21 -3.87
C ALA A 15 25.19 -4.22 -2.78
N LEU A 16 24.71 -4.74 -1.65
CA LEU A 16 24.31 -3.96 -0.48
C LEU A 16 25.50 -3.23 0.16
N ALA A 17 26.65 -3.90 0.27
CA ALA A 17 27.88 -3.30 0.78
C ALA A 17 28.39 -2.18 -0.16
N ALA A 18 28.31 -2.40 -1.48
CA ALA A 18 28.65 -1.37 -2.47
C ALA A 18 27.70 -0.16 -2.40
N LEU A 19 26.41 -0.38 -2.17
CA LEU A 19 25.43 0.69 -1.95
C LEU A 19 25.74 1.48 -0.67
N ALA A 20 26.03 0.81 0.44
CA ALA A 20 26.41 1.46 1.69
C ALA A 20 27.71 2.27 1.57
N ALA A 21 28.71 1.72 0.86
CA ALA A 21 29.97 2.43 0.59
C ALA A 21 29.75 3.68 -0.28
N ARG A 22 28.95 3.58 -1.35
CA ARG A 22 28.61 4.73 -2.23
C ARG A 22 27.79 5.80 -1.52
N THR A 23 26.91 5.39 -0.63
CA THR A 23 26.01 6.29 0.12
C THR A 23 26.60 6.76 1.44
N GLY A 24 27.80 6.32 1.82
CA GLY A 24 28.46 6.73 3.07
C GLY A 24 27.64 6.49 4.34
N THR A 25 26.68 5.56 4.31
CA THR A 25 25.81 5.26 5.45
C THR A 25 25.96 3.80 5.87
N PRO A 26 25.97 3.49 7.18
CA PRO A 26 26.08 2.11 7.64
C PRO A 26 24.84 1.32 7.22
N LEU A 27 25.06 0.10 6.72
CA LEU A 27 24.06 -0.82 6.18
C LEU A 27 22.78 -0.95 7.04
N PRO A 28 22.87 -1.13 8.38
CA PRO A 28 21.68 -1.23 9.22
C PRO A 28 20.81 0.05 9.20
N SER A 29 21.43 1.22 9.17
CA SER A 29 20.73 2.52 9.12
C SER A 29 20.01 2.71 7.79
N LEU A 30 20.64 2.27 6.70
CA LEU A 30 20.04 2.29 5.36
C LEU A 30 18.79 1.39 5.30
N ILE A 31 18.86 0.17 5.85
CA ILE A 31 17.73 -0.76 5.90
C ILE A 31 16.57 -0.19 6.71
N VAL A 32 16.85 0.37 7.89
CA VAL A 32 15.81 1.01 8.73
C VAL A 32 15.17 2.19 8.01
N SER A 33 15.99 3.03 7.35
CA SER A 33 15.50 4.17 6.57
C SER A 33 14.59 3.73 5.44
N PHE A 34 15.00 2.69 4.69
CA PHE A 34 14.19 2.12 3.63
C PHE A 34 12.86 1.60 4.15
N ALA A 35 12.87 0.83 5.25
CA ALA A 35 11.66 0.28 5.83
C ALA A 35 10.69 1.41 6.26
N VAL A 36 11.17 2.41 7.00
CA VAL A 36 10.34 3.54 7.43
C VAL A 36 9.76 4.28 6.24
N LEU A 37 10.58 4.57 5.23
CA LEU A 37 10.13 5.31 4.06
C LEU A 37 9.17 4.49 3.18
N HIS A 38 9.37 3.18 3.10
CA HIS A 38 8.46 2.25 2.45
C HIS A 38 7.08 2.25 3.10
N GLU A 39 7.02 2.24 4.43
CA GLU A 39 5.75 2.31 5.17
C GLU A 39 5.06 3.67 4.98
N VAL A 40 5.80 4.78 5.08
CA VAL A 40 5.24 6.12 4.87
C VAL A 40 4.68 6.27 3.45
N THR A 41 5.42 5.80 2.45
CA THR A 41 4.95 5.81 1.05
C THR A 41 3.86 4.77 0.77
N ALA A 42 3.54 3.89 1.71
CA ALA A 42 2.35 3.03 1.64
C ALA A 42 1.11 3.71 2.24
N VAL A 43 1.25 4.33 3.41
CA VAL A 43 0.14 4.95 4.16
C VAL A 43 -0.30 6.28 3.53
N VAL A 44 0.64 7.16 3.19
CA VAL A 44 0.31 8.51 2.69
C VAL A 44 -0.51 8.44 1.41
N PRO A 45 -0.12 7.68 0.36
CA PRO A 45 -0.93 7.60 -0.85
C PRO A 45 -2.29 6.95 -0.62
N LEU A 46 -2.38 5.96 0.27
CA LEU A 46 -3.67 5.33 0.60
C LEU A 46 -4.65 6.34 1.17
N VAL A 47 -4.20 7.11 2.17
CA VAL A 47 -5.01 8.16 2.79
C VAL A 47 -5.33 9.28 1.79
N ALA A 48 -4.33 9.72 1.01
CA ALA A 48 -4.50 10.77 0.02
C ALA A 48 -5.52 10.38 -1.07
N PHE A 49 -5.43 9.16 -1.60
CA PHE A 49 -6.39 8.70 -2.60
C PHE A 49 -7.79 8.51 -2.03
N PHE A 50 -7.93 8.06 -0.78
CA PHE A 50 -9.24 7.94 -0.14
C PHE A 50 -9.92 9.30 0.04
N TYR A 51 -9.23 10.27 0.63
CA TYR A 51 -9.80 11.61 0.81
C TYR A 51 -9.95 12.34 -0.52
N GLY A 52 -9.03 12.12 -1.47
CA GLY A 52 -9.12 12.66 -2.82
C GLY A 52 -10.37 12.16 -3.54
N SER A 53 -10.57 10.83 -3.61
CA SER A 53 -11.76 10.25 -4.26
C SER A 53 -13.06 10.65 -3.57
N ARG A 54 -13.06 10.68 -2.23
CA ARG A 54 -14.20 11.14 -1.42
C ARG A 54 -14.53 12.62 -1.67
N SER A 55 -13.53 13.50 -1.69
CA SER A 55 -13.73 14.95 -1.90
C SER A 55 -14.26 15.28 -3.29
N LEU A 56 -13.88 14.47 -4.29
CA LEU A 56 -14.30 14.63 -5.68
C LEU A 56 -15.58 13.85 -5.99
N GLY A 57 -16.05 12.98 -5.09
CA GLY A 57 -17.23 12.12 -5.30
C GLY A 57 -17.05 11.10 -6.43
N ILE A 58 -15.82 10.75 -6.81
CA ILE A 58 -15.54 9.92 -7.98
C ILE A 58 -15.50 8.42 -7.69
N GLY A 59 -15.47 7.99 -6.41
CA GLY A 59 -15.30 6.58 -6.05
C GLY A 59 -16.34 5.66 -6.70
N GLU A 60 -17.63 5.94 -6.51
CA GLU A 60 -18.72 5.13 -7.05
C GLU A 60 -18.73 5.14 -8.58
N SER A 61 -18.45 6.29 -9.19
CA SER A 61 -18.41 6.43 -10.65
C SER A 61 -17.25 5.65 -11.26
N VAL A 62 -16.07 5.66 -10.63
CA VAL A 62 -14.90 4.91 -11.10
C VAL A 62 -15.12 3.41 -10.96
N VAL A 63 -15.58 2.93 -9.79
CA VAL A 63 -15.89 1.51 -9.58
C VAL A 63 -16.99 1.05 -10.53
N GLY A 64 -18.07 1.82 -10.65
CA GLY A 64 -19.17 1.54 -11.55
C GLY A 64 -18.76 1.54 -13.03
N ALA A 65 -17.86 2.45 -13.43
CA ALA A 65 -17.31 2.47 -14.80
C ALA A 65 -16.42 1.27 -15.08
N ILE A 66 -15.60 0.82 -14.13
CA ILE A 66 -14.78 -0.39 -14.28
C ILE A 66 -15.66 -1.60 -14.52
N VAL A 67 -16.72 -1.76 -13.72
CA VAL A 67 -17.66 -2.88 -13.84
C VAL A 67 -18.51 -2.80 -15.12
N ARG A 68 -19.05 -1.63 -15.48
CA ARG A 68 -19.94 -1.47 -16.66
C ARG A 68 -19.21 -1.42 -18.00
N LYS A 69 -18.03 -0.79 -18.06
CA LYS A 69 -17.22 -0.68 -19.30
C LYS A 69 -16.75 -2.05 -19.77
N GLU A 70 -16.71 -3.03 -18.87
CA GLU A 70 -16.39 -4.43 -19.14
C GLU A 70 -17.45 -5.11 -20.03
N ASP A 71 -18.75 -4.87 -19.79
CA ASP A 71 -19.87 -5.55 -20.48
C ASP A 71 -20.11 -5.04 -21.92
N SER A 72 -19.61 -3.85 -22.26
CA SER A 72 -20.05 -3.11 -23.46
C SER A 72 -19.02 -3.03 -24.60
N LEU A 73 -17.80 -3.53 -24.43
CA LEU A 73 -16.70 -3.34 -25.40
C LEU A 73 -16.17 -4.68 -25.93
N SER A 74 -16.40 -4.92 -27.23
CA SER A 74 -15.72 -5.92 -28.05
C SER A 74 -14.20 -5.70 -28.00
N SER A 75 -13.44 -6.56 -27.31
CA SER A 75 -12.04 -6.30 -26.94
C SER A 75 -10.99 -7.10 -27.74
N THR A 76 -9.88 -6.43 -28.05
CA THR A 76 -8.56 -7.01 -28.36
C THR A 76 -8.02 -7.77 -27.13
N ASP A 77 -7.18 -8.81 -27.32
CA ASP A 77 -6.65 -9.69 -26.25
C ASP A 77 -6.04 -8.94 -25.06
N GLN A 78 -5.35 -7.82 -25.30
CA GLN A 78 -4.69 -7.03 -24.27
C GLN A 78 -5.68 -6.35 -23.32
N ASP A 79 -6.84 -5.93 -23.83
CA ASP A 79 -7.88 -5.30 -23.01
C ASP A 79 -8.54 -6.33 -22.09
N THR A 80 -8.75 -7.56 -22.59
CA THR A 80 -9.31 -8.66 -21.80
C THR A 80 -8.45 -8.99 -20.58
N TRP A 81 -7.12 -9.03 -20.75
CA TRP A 81 -6.21 -9.26 -19.62
C TRP A 81 -6.24 -8.11 -18.61
N MET A 82 -6.15 -6.86 -19.07
CA MET A 82 -6.19 -5.70 -18.19
C MET A 82 -7.50 -5.60 -17.41
N LYS A 83 -8.64 -5.86 -18.08
CA LYS A 83 -9.97 -5.91 -17.47
C LYS A 83 -10.02 -6.90 -16.29
N GLY A 84 -9.56 -8.14 -16.51
CA GLY A 84 -9.51 -9.16 -15.45
C GLY A 84 -8.65 -8.75 -14.25
N VAL A 85 -7.52 -8.07 -14.48
CA VAL A 85 -6.67 -7.54 -13.40
C VAL A 85 -7.42 -6.47 -12.58
N PHE A 86 -8.06 -5.51 -13.24
CA PHE A 86 -8.79 -4.44 -12.54
C PHE A 86 -9.99 -4.97 -11.77
N ARG A 87 -10.75 -5.91 -12.33
CA ARG A 87 -11.85 -6.57 -11.64
C ARG A 87 -11.36 -7.31 -10.40
N GLY A 88 -10.27 -8.06 -10.51
CA GLY A 88 -9.63 -8.72 -9.37
C GLY A 88 -9.22 -7.73 -8.28
N TRP A 89 -8.73 -6.54 -8.64
CA TRP A 89 -8.41 -5.49 -7.66
C TRP A 89 -9.64 -4.86 -7.01
N VAL A 90 -10.75 -4.72 -7.74
CA VAL A 90 -12.02 -4.23 -7.19
C VAL A 90 -12.59 -5.24 -6.19
N GLU A 91 -12.65 -6.52 -6.56
CA GLU A 91 -13.13 -7.61 -5.69
C GLU A 91 -12.26 -7.76 -4.43
N GLU A 92 -10.93 -7.73 -4.59
CA GLU A 92 -9.99 -7.76 -3.47
C GLU A 92 -10.09 -6.52 -2.58
N GLY A 93 -10.27 -5.35 -3.20
CA GLY A 93 -10.48 -4.08 -2.52
C GLY A 93 -11.77 -4.07 -1.69
N ASP A 94 -12.85 -4.63 -2.22
CA ASP A 94 -14.13 -4.75 -1.51
C ASP A 94 -13.99 -5.67 -0.30
N ALA A 95 -13.38 -6.86 -0.49
CA ALA A 95 -13.10 -7.78 0.61
C ALA A 95 -12.20 -7.17 1.69
N TRP A 96 -11.21 -6.37 1.30
CA TRP A 96 -10.36 -5.60 2.21
C TRP A 96 -11.15 -4.52 2.96
N ALA A 97 -11.92 -3.69 2.24
CA ALA A 97 -12.72 -2.61 2.80
C ALA A 97 -13.73 -3.16 3.82
N ALA A 98 -14.39 -4.27 3.49
CA ALA A 98 -15.33 -4.94 4.39
C ALA A 98 -14.63 -5.51 5.64
N ARG A 99 -13.42 -6.05 5.50
CA ARG A 99 -12.64 -6.58 6.64
C ARG A 99 -12.17 -5.47 7.58
N VAL A 100 -11.59 -4.41 7.03
CA VAL A 100 -11.07 -3.27 7.81
C VAL A 100 -12.24 -2.48 8.40
N GLY A 101 -13.27 -2.23 7.60
CA GLY A 101 -14.52 -1.59 8.00
C GLY A 101 -15.13 -2.25 9.23
N ARG A 102 -15.39 -3.56 9.17
CA ARG A 102 -15.93 -4.30 10.33
C ARG A 102 -14.99 -4.36 11.53
N ARG A 103 -13.67 -4.36 11.33
CA ARG A 103 -12.70 -4.41 12.44
C ARG A 103 -12.67 -3.10 13.23
N TYR A 104 -12.78 -1.96 12.55
CA TYR A 104 -12.60 -0.65 13.15
C TYR A 104 -13.89 0.17 13.27
N GLY A 105 -14.99 -0.26 12.65
CA GLY A 105 -16.22 0.51 12.56
C GLY A 105 -16.13 1.68 11.58
N ILE A 106 -15.41 1.50 10.47
CA ILE A 106 -15.15 2.55 9.48
C ILE A 106 -15.82 2.22 8.14
N PHE A 107 -15.90 3.19 7.23
CA PHE A 107 -16.63 3.08 5.95
C PHE A 107 -18.12 2.73 6.15
N GLY A 108 -18.65 3.09 7.32
CA GLY A 108 -20.03 2.86 7.73
C GLY A 108 -20.38 1.39 8.03
N TYR A 109 -19.38 0.51 8.18
CA TYR A 109 -19.57 -0.77 8.83
C TYR A 109 -19.64 -0.60 10.35
N GLU A 110 -20.44 -1.41 11.01
CA GLU A 110 -20.41 -1.50 12.48
C GLU A 110 -19.17 -2.25 12.95
N LYS A 111 -18.55 -1.74 14.02
CA LYS A 111 -17.40 -2.40 14.64
C LYS A 111 -17.85 -3.73 15.23
N ARG A 112 -17.25 -4.83 14.79
CA ARG A 112 -17.56 -6.17 15.28
C ARG A 112 -17.25 -6.27 16.77
N VAL A 113 -18.29 -6.40 17.59
CA VAL A 113 -18.17 -6.80 18.99
C VAL A 113 -18.04 -8.32 19.05
N PRO A 114 -17.01 -8.88 19.71
CA PRO A 114 -16.88 -10.32 19.87
C PRO A 114 -18.12 -10.90 20.58
N GLY A 115 -18.87 -11.76 19.89
CA GLY A 115 -20.06 -12.45 20.44
C GLY A 115 -21.43 -11.86 20.05
N ALA A 116 -21.49 -10.73 19.32
CA ALA A 116 -22.76 -10.18 18.85
C ALA A 116 -23.23 -10.83 17.53
N SER A 117 -24.51 -11.19 17.46
CA SER A 117 -25.21 -11.71 16.28
C SER A 117 -25.16 -10.71 15.12
N ASN A 118 -25.07 -11.20 13.89
CA ASN A 118 -25.11 -10.37 12.68
C ASN A 118 -26.48 -9.68 12.56
N ALA A 119 -26.61 -8.46 13.09
CA ALA A 119 -27.79 -7.66 12.85
C ALA A 119 -27.77 -7.21 11.38
N HIS A 120 -28.76 -7.67 10.62
CA HIS A 120 -29.00 -7.19 9.25
C HIS A 120 -29.57 -5.76 9.35
N THR A 121 -28.76 -4.77 9.02
CA THR A 121 -29.19 -3.36 9.01
C THR A 121 -29.97 -3.07 7.72
N GLU A 122 -31.24 -2.70 7.89
CA GLU A 122 -32.17 -2.23 6.85
C GLU A 122 -31.60 -1.03 6.04
N PRO A 123 -32.03 -0.85 4.78
CA PRO A 123 -31.50 0.18 3.89
C PRO A 123 -31.96 1.59 4.30
N SER A 124 -31.15 2.26 5.12
CA SER A 124 -31.27 3.70 5.45
C SER A 124 -30.51 4.57 4.44
N PRO A 125 -30.70 5.91 4.37
CA PRO A 125 -29.86 6.82 3.58
C PRO A 125 -28.36 6.74 3.95
N LEU A 126 -28.04 6.24 5.15
CA LEU A 126 -26.71 5.77 5.54
C LEU A 126 -26.11 4.76 4.54
N SER A 127 -26.90 3.88 3.91
CA SER A 127 -26.45 2.85 2.97
C SER A 127 -25.78 3.43 1.71
N SER A 128 -26.23 4.58 1.22
CA SER A 128 -25.60 5.24 0.06
C SER A 128 -24.24 5.83 0.44
N HIS A 129 -24.12 6.50 1.59
CA HIS A 129 -22.81 6.96 2.07
C HIS A 129 -21.87 5.79 2.45
N ILE A 130 -22.42 4.69 2.95
CA ILE A 130 -21.70 3.43 3.19
C ILE A 130 -21.14 2.91 1.86
N ALA A 131 -21.97 2.78 0.82
CA ALA A 131 -21.55 2.33 -0.50
C ALA A 131 -20.49 3.26 -1.11
N GLY A 132 -20.66 4.57 -0.97
CA GLY A 132 -19.70 5.57 -1.45
C GLY A 132 -18.35 5.50 -0.75
N ASP A 133 -18.33 5.34 0.57
CA ASP A 133 -17.08 5.21 1.33
C ASP A 133 -16.35 3.91 1.03
N VAL A 134 -17.09 2.83 0.82
CA VAL A 134 -16.53 1.56 0.34
C VAL A 134 -15.93 1.73 -1.05
N ALA A 135 -16.65 2.38 -1.98
CA ALA A 135 -16.13 2.65 -3.33
C ALA A 135 -14.86 3.53 -3.31
N ASN A 136 -14.84 4.58 -2.47
CA ASN A 136 -13.66 5.42 -2.27
C ASN A 136 -12.47 4.61 -1.72
N ALA A 137 -12.73 3.69 -0.79
CA ALA A 137 -11.73 2.79 -0.22
C ALA A 137 -11.18 1.79 -1.25
N ILE A 138 -12.03 1.22 -2.11
CA ILE A 138 -11.64 0.33 -3.21
C ILE A 138 -10.73 1.07 -4.20
N VAL A 139 -11.12 2.28 -4.61
CA VAL A 139 -10.30 3.10 -5.52
C VAL A 139 -8.95 3.43 -4.88
N ALA A 140 -8.95 3.83 -3.61
CA ALA A 140 -7.73 4.12 -2.88
C ALA A 140 -6.80 2.90 -2.76
N TYR A 141 -7.38 1.71 -2.52
CA TYR A 141 -6.66 0.44 -2.47
C TYR A 141 -6.03 0.09 -3.82
N GLY A 142 -6.82 0.13 -4.90
CA GLY A 142 -6.35 -0.15 -6.25
C GLY A 142 -5.27 0.83 -6.72
N ALA A 143 -5.47 2.13 -6.52
CA ALA A 143 -4.49 3.16 -6.86
C ALA A 143 -3.19 3.02 -6.03
N SER A 144 -3.33 2.67 -4.74
CA SER A 144 -2.19 2.36 -3.88
C SER A 144 -1.39 1.16 -4.38
N LYS A 145 -2.08 0.12 -4.86
CA LYS A 145 -1.47 -1.09 -5.41
C LYS A 145 -0.77 -0.82 -6.75
N ALA A 146 -1.35 0.04 -7.59
CA ALA A 146 -0.71 0.50 -8.83
C ALA A 146 0.60 1.27 -8.59
N LEU A 147 0.73 1.96 -7.45
CA LEU A 147 1.93 2.69 -7.07
C LEU A 147 3.07 1.82 -6.52
N LEU A 148 2.89 0.52 -6.30
CA LEU A 148 3.93 -0.35 -5.74
C LEU A 148 5.32 -0.23 -6.40
N PRO A 149 5.48 -0.28 -7.74
CA PRO A 149 6.80 -0.12 -8.38
C PRO A 149 7.41 1.26 -8.11
N VAL A 150 6.58 2.31 -8.11
CA VAL A 150 7.01 3.68 -7.81
C VAL A 150 7.46 3.81 -6.35
N ARG A 151 6.74 3.19 -5.40
CA ARG A 151 7.08 3.19 -3.97
C ARG A 151 8.46 2.61 -3.72
N VAL A 152 8.78 1.48 -4.36
CA VAL A 152 10.10 0.84 -4.23
C VAL A 152 11.18 1.77 -4.78
N GLY A 153 10.97 2.36 -5.96
CA GLY A 153 11.92 3.30 -6.56
C GLY A 153 12.19 4.54 -5.70
N ILE A 154 11.13 5.21 -5.24
CA ILE A 154 11.22 6.41 -4.38
C ILE A 154 11.89 6.06 -3.05
N SER A 155 11.50 4.95 -2.42
CA SER A 155 12.06 4.54 -1.13
C SER A 155 13.55 4.25 -1.24
N LEU A 156 13.99 3.54 -2.28
CA LEU A 156 15.41 3.28 -2.53
C LEU A 156 16.21 4.57 -2.79
N TYR A 157 15.64 5.49 -3.57
CA TYR A 157 16.30 6.76 -3.92
C TYR A 157 16.50 7.67 -2.70
N LEU A 158 15.49 7.77 -1.82
CA LEU A 158 15.50 8.70 -0.68
C LEU A 158 16.11 8.10 0.61
N SER A 159 16.23 6.77 0.70
CA SER A 159 16.82 6.10 1.88
C SER A 159 18.19 6.64 2.31
N PRO A 160 19.14 6.93 1.40
CA PRO A 160 20.43 7.50 1.77
C PRO A 160 20.32 8.87 2.45
N ALA A 161 19.48 9.76 1.93
CA ALA A 161 19.28 11.10 2.46
C ALA A 161 18.57 11.06 3.82
N PHE A 162 17.55 10.22 3.95
CA PHE A 162 16.81 10.02 5.20
C PHE A 162 17.70 9.44 6.32
N SER A 163 18.53 8.46 5.98
CA SER A 163 19.47 7.84 6.91
C SER A 163 20.41 8.86 7.55
N ARG A 164 21.01 9.73 6.73
CA ARG A 164 21.94 10.78 7.19
C ARG A 164 21.25 11.86 8.03
N THR A 165 20.03 12.22 7.66
CA THR A 165 19.33 13.39 8.24
C THR A 165 18.58 13.04 9.52
N ILE A 166 17.99 11.85 9.61
CA ILE A 166 17.08 11.47 10.71
C ILE A 166 17.66 10.32 11.53
N VAL A 167 18.05 9.21 10.90
CA VAL A 167 18.42 7.99 11.62
C VAL A 167 19.76 8.12 12.34
N GLU A 168 20.75 8.71 11.69
CA GLU A 168 22.09 8.87 12.26
C GLU A 168 22.17 9.81 13.47
N PRO A 169 21.52 10.99 13.48
CA PRO A 169 21.43 11.80 14.70
C PRO A 169 20.62 11.09 15.78
N LEU A 170 19.50 10.44 15.46
CA LEU A 170 18.69 9.70 16.44
C LEU A 170 19.49 8.56 17.09
N ARG A 171 20.27 7.81 16.30
CA ARG A 171 21.17 6.75 16.77
C ARG A 171 22.24 7.28 17.72
N LYS A 172 22.86 8.42 17.38
CA LYS A 172 23.90 9.05 18.23
C LYS A 172 23.31 9.55 19.55
N THR A 173 22.07 10.01 19.55
CA THR A 173 21.38 10.52 20.75
C THR A 173 20.85 9.39 21.65
N LEU A 174 20.30 8.31 21.07
CA LEU A 174 19.71 7.19 21.83
C LEU A 174 20.73 6.16 22.33
N ILE A 175 21.82 5.91 21.59
CA ILE A 175 22.80 4.87 21.96
C ILE A 175 23.90 5.42 22.88
N ARG A 176 24.14 6.75 22.90
CA ARG A 176 25.12 7.36 23.82
C ARG A 176 24.86 7.07 25.31
N PRO A 177 23.63 7.16 25.84
CA PRO A 177 23.39 6.89 27.26
C PRO A 177 23.48 5.40 27.63
N PHE A 178 23.32 4.48 26.68
CA PHE A 178 23.28 3.03 26.95
C PHE A 178 24.66 2.34 26.86
N ARG A 179 25.73 3.11 26.62
CA ARG A 179 27.10 2.60 26.43
C ARG A 179 28.08 3.03 27.52
N ARG A 180 27.55 3.51 28.66
CA ARG A 180 28.29 3.70 29.91
C ARG A 180 28.08 2.50 30.82
#